data_AF-A0A7K3A6D9-F1
#
_entry.id   AF-A0A7K3A6D9-F1
#
_cell.length_a   1.000
_cell.length_b   1.000
_cell.length_c   1.000
_cell.angle_alpha   90.00
_cell.angle_beta   90.00
_cell.angle_gamma   90.00
#
_symmetry.space_group_name_H-M   'P 1'
#
loop_
_entity.id
_entity.type
_entity.pdbx_description
1 polymer ?
#
loop_
_entity_poly.entity_id
_entity_poly.type
_entity_poly.pdbx_seq_one_letter_code
_entity_poly.pdbx_strand_id
1 'polypeptide(L)' 'MWAAIWIVWSCLFGAFETIALVNRREGDTLSENFRRLFHTRTSKAGRAVFAVGWSGFSAWFLIHILTETM' A
#
# COMPACT_ATOMS: atom_id res chain seq x y z
N MET A 1 -0.38 11.50 20.92
CA MET A 1 -1.74 11.03 20.58
C MET A 1 -1.82 10.54 19.13
N TRP A 2 -1.40 11.32 18.14
CA TRP A 2 -1.39 10.93 16.72
C TRP A 2 -0.61 9.65 16.39
N ALA A 3 0.62 9.49 16.91
CA ALA A 3 1.43 8.30 16.64
C ALA A 3 0.76 6.99 17.11
N ALA A 4 0.06 7.01 18.25
CA ALA A 4 -0.64 5.85 18.77
C ALA A 4 -1.79 5.41 17.85
N ILE A 5 -2.52 6.36 17.24
CA ILE A 5 -3.57 6.07 16.26
C ILE A 5 -2.97 5.37 15.05
N TRP A 6 -1.87 5.90 14.51
CA TRP A 6 -1.18 5.28 13.37
C TRP A 6 -0.61 3.89 13.68
N ILE A 7 -0.10 3.68 14.89
CA ILE A 7 0.38 2.37 15.35
C ILE A 7 -0.78 1.37 15.43
N VAL A 8 -1.86 1.71 16.14
CA VAL A 8 -3.03 0.83 16.27
C VAL A 8 -3.64 0.51 14.92
N TRP A 9 -3.77 1.53 14.06
CA TRP A 9 -4.25 1.37 12.69
C TRP A 9 -3.37 0.41 11.89
N SER A 10 -2.05 0.59 11.91
CA SER A 10 -1.10 -0.28 11.21
C SER A 10 -1.13 -1.72 11.73
N CYS A 11 -1.26 -1.90 13.05
CA CYS A 11 -1.40 -3.22 13.67
C CYS A 11 -2.70 -3.93 13.25
N LEU A 12 -3.83 -3.21 13.18
CA LEU A 12 -5.09 -3.78 12.71
C LEU A 12 -4.97 -4.24 11.25
N PHE A 13 -4.36 -3.43 10.38
CA PHE A 13 -4.09 -3.82 8.99
C PHE A 13 -3.23 -5.08 8.90
N GLY A 14 -2.15 -5.16 9.69
CA GLY A 14 -1.31 -6.34 9.76
C GLY A 14 -2.05 -7.58 10.25
N ALA A 15 -2.92 -7.43 11.26
CA ALA A 15 -3.73 -8.53 11.78
C ALA A 15 -4.74 -9.04 10.73
N PHE A 16 -5.47 -8.15 10.05
CA PHE A 16 -6.42 -8.55 9.01
C PHE A 16 -5.72 -9.21 7.82
N GLU A 17 -4.61 -8.67 7.34
CA GLU A 17 -3.83 -9.29 6.26
C GLU A 17 -3.31 -10.68 6.68
N THR A 18 -2.85 -10.82 7.93
CA THR A 18 -2.39 -12.11 8.45
C THR A 18 -3.53 -13.13 8.47
N ILE A 19 -4.71 -12.75 8.92
CA ILE A 19 -5.90 -13.61 8.92
C ILE A 19 -6.27 -14.01 7.47
N ALA A 20 -6.27 -13.06 6.53
CA ALA A 20 -6.55 -13.34 5.13
C ALA A 20 -5.53 -14.32 4.52
N LEU A 21 -4.24 -14.17 4.85
CA LEU A 21 -3.17 -15.08 4.43
C LEU A 21 -3.35 -16.49 5.01
N VAL A 22 -3.76 -16.60 6.28
CA VAL A 22 -4.04 -17.89 6.92
C VAL A 22 -5.26 -18.57 6.29
N ASN A 23 -6.30 -17.81 5.97
CA ASN A 23 -7.52 -18.33 5.34
C ASN A 23 -7.30 -18.78 3.88
N ARG A 24 -6.23 -18.30 3.22
CA ARG A 24 -5.84 -18.67 1.84
C ARG A 24 -6.98 -18.52 0.82
N ARG A 25 -7.89 -17.58 1.06
CA ARG A 25 -9.00 -17.30 0.16
C ARG A 25 -8.53 -16.35 -0.95
N GLU A 26 -8.76 -16.72 -2.20
CA GLU A 26 -8.37 -15.88 -3.33
C GLU A 26 -9.10 -14.54 -3.32
N GLY A 27 -8.34 -13.45 -3.37
CA GLY A 27 -8.88 -12.10 -3.39
C GLY A 27 -9.20 -11.51 -2.03
N ASP A 28 -8.83 -12.20 -0.96
CA ASP A 28 -9.13 -11.79 0.42
C ASP A 28 -8.01 -10.91 1.00
N THR A 29 -6.81 -10.97 0.42
CA THR A 29 -5.69 -10.14 0.86
C THR A 29 -5.79 -8.73 0.29
N LEU A 30 -5.37 -7.73 1.06
CA LEU A 30 -5.27 -6.34 0.62
C LEU A 30 -4.32 -6.23 -0.56
N SER A 31 -3.21 -7.00 -0.55
CA SER A 31 -2.27 -7.01 -1.66
C SER A 31 -2.90 -7.48 -2.99
N GLU A 32 -3.80 -8.47 -2.94
CA GLU A 32 -4.56 -8.90 -4.12
C GLU A 32 -5.58 -7.87 -4.57
N ASN A 33 -6.27 -7.20 -3.64
CA ASN A 33 -7.21 -6.13 -3.97
C ASN A 33 -6.50 -4.92 -4.57
N PHE A 34 -5.33 -4.53 -4.06
CA PHE A 34 -4.49 -3.51 -4.68
C PHE A 34 -4.05 -3.90 -6.10
N ARG A 35 -3.66 -5.17 -6.29
CA ARG A 35 -3.30 -5.68 -7.63
C ARG A 35 -4.47 -5.65 -8.59
N ARG A 36 -5.70 -5.96 -8.12
CA ARG A 36 -6.94 -5.89 -8.90
C ARG A 36 -7.28 -4.45 -9.27
N LEU A 37 -7.22 -3.51 -8.31
CA LEU A 37 -7.49 -2.10 -8.54
C LEU A 37 -6.67 -1.53 -9.69
N PHE A 38 -5.36 -1.79 -9.68
CA PHE A 38 -4.45 -1.34 -10.74
C PHE A 38 -4.31 -2.31 -11.91
N HIS A 39 -5.05 -3.42 -11.93
CA HIS A 39 -4.98 -4.43 -12.98
C HIS A 39 -3.54 -4.90 -13.28
N THR A 40 -2.71 -4.96 -12.24
CA THR A 40 -1.25 -5.19 -12.38
C THR A 40 -0.89 -6.58 -12.91
N ARG A 41 -1.80 -7.56 -12.82
CA ARG A 41 -1.60 -8.89 -13.41
C ARG A 41 -2.02 -8.99 -14.87
N THR A 42 -2.96 -8.17 -15.31
CA THR A 42 -3.63 -8.31 -16.61
C THR A 42 -3.26 -7.20 -17.60
N SER A 43 -2.79 -6.04 -17.13
CA SER A 43 -2.50 -4.87 -17.96
C SER A 43 -1.08 -4.35 -17.78
N LYS A 44 -0.35 -4.19 -18.89
CA LYS A 44 0.96 -3.52 -18.91
C LYS A 44 0.84 -2.05 -18.52
N ALA A 45 -0.23 -1.38 -18.94
CA ALA A 45 -0.49 0.01 -18.57
C ALA A 45 -0.78 0.14 -17.07
N GLY A 46 -1.59 -0.77 -16.52
CA GLY A 46 -1.88 -0.82 -15.09
C GLY A 46 -0.63 -0.99 -14.21
N ARG A 47 0.29 -1.86 -14.64
CA ARG A 47 1.62 -2.00 -14.00
C ARG A 47 2.44 -0.71 -14.05
N ALA A 48 2.46 -0.04 -15.21
CA ALA A 48 3.20 1.21 -15.37
C ALA A 48 2.62 2.33 -14.50
N VAL A 49 1.30 2.48 -14.46
CA VAL A 49 0.61 3.46 -13.61
C VAL A 49 0.91 3.20 -12.14
N PHE A 50 0.80 1.95 -11.69
CA PHE A 50 1.13 1.59 -10.31
C PHE A 50 2.60 1.90 -9.97
N ALA A 51 3.53 1.46 -10.82
CA ALA A 51 4.95 1.64 -10.58
C ALA A 51 5.36 3.12 -10.56
N VAL A 52 4.93 3.90 -11.56
CA VAL A 52 5.24 5.33 -11.66
C VAL A 52 4.55 6.10 -10.54
N GLY A 53 3.27 5.83 -10.28
CA GLY A 53 2.51 6.51 -9.23
C GLY A 53 3.10 6.26 -7.85
N TRP A 54 3.40 4.99 -7.52
CA TRP A 54 3.98 4.64 -6.23
C TRP A 54 5.41 5.17 -6.06
N SER A 55 6.25 5.02 -7.08
CA SER A 55 7.65 5.48 -7.00
C SER A 55 7.72 7.00 -6.97
N GLY A 56 6.93 7.69 -7.80
CA GLY A 56 6.84 9.15 -7.84
C GLY A 56 6.33 9.72 -6.52
N PHE A 57 5.24 9.15 -5.98
CA PHE A 57 4.73 9.55 -4.66
C PHE A 57 5.79 9.33 -3.56
N SER A 58 6.43 8.17 -3.52
CA SER A 58 7.43 7.85 -2.49
C SER A 58 8.64 8.78 -2.57
N ALA A 59 9.14 9.05 -3.78
CA ALA A 59 10.25 9.97 -4.01
C ALA A 59 9.87 11.41 -3.63
N TRP A 60 8.71 11.89 -4.08
CA TRP A 60 8.19 13.20 -3.71
C TRP A 60 8.01 13.34 -2.20
N PHE A 61 7.37 12.37 -1.55
CA PHE A 61 7.10 12.40 -0.11
C PHE A 61 8.40 12.41 0.70
N LEU A 62 9.40 11.62 0.30
CA LEU A 62 10.72 11.64 0.91
C LEU A 62 11.38 13.01 0.78
N ILE A 63 11.41 13.58 -0.43
CA ILE A 63 11.97 14.91 -0.66
C ILE A 63 11.23 15.94 0.19
N HIS A 64 9.91 15.98 0.10
CA HIS A 64 9.05 16.91 0.84
C HIS A 64 9.31 16.87 2.35
N ILE A 65 9.38 15.68 2.95
CA ILE A 65 9.71 15.55 4.38
C ILE A 65 11.13 16.04 4.70
N LEU A 66 12.11 15.78 3.82
CA LEU A 66 13.50 16.19 4.03
C LEU A 66 13.76 17.68 3.71
N THR A 67 12.95 18.32 2.87
CA THR A 67 13.19 19.69 2.40
C THR A 67 12.24 20.73 3.00
N GLU A 68 10.98 20.38 3.30
CA GLU A 68 10.02 21.30 3.93
C GLU A 68 10.11 21.30 5.48
N THR A 69 11.20 20.75 6.02
CA THR A 69 11.52 20.77 7.46
C THR A 69 12.59 21.81 7.84
N MET A 70 12.85 22.81 6.99
CA MET A 70 13.66 24.00 7.29
C MET A 70 12.81 25.27 7.31
#